data_AF-A0A2W5QL58-F1
#
_entry.id   AF-A0A2W5QL58-F1
#
_cell.length_a   1.000
_cell.length_b   1.000
_cell.length_c   1.000
_cell.angle_alpha   90.00
_cell.angle_beta   90.00
_cell.angle_gamma   90.00
#
_symmetry.space_group_name_H-M   'P 1'
#
loop_
_entity.id
_entity.type
_entity.pdbx_description
1 polymer ?
#
loop_
_entity_poly.entity_id
_entity_poly.type
_entity_poly.pdbx_seq_one_letter_code
_entity_poly.pdbx_strand_id
1 'polypeptide(L)'
;MEQSNEVVVCEDSEVKVGAEVRDGLLFCHCYIKTEPSMYLMKKLKTWWAIIKEEAYISGFDYIHTYTPNIKFCKVLDDSFDHLDTIEVNGEKLEVLRWELIRSPSLLLP
;
A
#
# COMPACT_ATOMS: atom_id res chain seq x y z
N MET A 1 -21.32 12.26 8.33
CA MET A 1 -20.10 12.74 7.66
C MET A 1 -18.96 11.89 8.19
N GLU A 2 -18.55 10.88 7.44
CA GLU A 2 -17.34 10.11 7.78
C GLU A 2 -16.14 11.02 7.50
N GLN A 3 -15.40 11.38 8.55
CA GLN A 3 -14.08 11.97 8.39
C GLN A 3 -13.17 10.84 7.88
N SER A 4 -12.89 10.81 6.58
CA SER A 4 -11.73 10.09 6.06
C SER A 4 -10.51 10.80 6.63
N ASN A 5 -9.84 10.13 7.57
CA ASN A 5 -8.54 10.55 8.10
C ASN A 5 -7.46 10.14 7.09
N GLU A 6 -7.55 10.64 5.85
CA GLU A 6 -6.54 10.41 4.83
C GLU A 6 -5.24 11.09 5.28
N VAL A 7 -4.27 10.31 5.73
CA VAL A 7 -2.91 10.78 5.98
C VAL A 7 -2.15 10.61 4.67
N VAL A 8 -1.88 11.71 3.98
CA VAL A 8 -0.98 11.69 2.82
C VAL A 8 0.43 11.44 3.35
N VAL A 9 0.97 10.25 3.08
CA VAL A 9 2.30 9.84 3.56
C VAL A 9 3.39 10.32 2.60
N CYS A 10 3.10 10.35 1.30
CA CYS A 10 3.99 10.94 0.31
C CYS A 10 3.26 11.31 -0.98
N GLU A 11 3.54 12.49 -1.53
CA GLU A 11 3.10 12.89 -2.87
C GLU A 11 4.28 13.44 -3.66
N ASP A 12 4.46 12.94 -4.88
CA ASP A 12 5.37 13.48 -5.88
C ASP A 12 4.62 13.58 -7.23
N SER A 13 5.27 14.14 -8.23
CA SER A 13 4.85 14.26 -9.62
C SER A 13 4.36 12.94 -10.24
N GLU A 14 4.94 11.79 -9.87
CA GLU A 14 4.64 10.49 -10.46
C GLU A 14 3.69 9.62 -9.63
N VAL A 15 3.59 9.85 -8.32
CA VAL A 15 2.87 8.94 -7.42
C VAL A 15 2.33 9.65 -6.18
N LYS A 16 1.15 9.23 -5.73
CA LYS A 16 0.55 9.60 -4.46
C LYS A 16 0.38 8.35 -3.61
N VAL A 17 0.99 8.34 -2.42
CA VAL A 17 0.82 7.30 -1.41
C VAL A 17 0.14 7.90 -0.19
N GLY A 18 -1.02 7.35 0.16
CA GLY A 18 -1.80 7.71 1.34
C GLY A 18 -1.96 6.52 2.27
N ALA A 19 -2.28 6.79 3.53
CA ALA A 19 -2.73 5.79 4.47
C ALA A 19 -3.93 6.33 5.25
N GLU A 20 -4.88 5.46 5.58
CA GLU A 20 -5.97 5.78 6.49
C GLU A 20 -6.26 4.58 7.40
N VAL A 21 -6.76 4.85 8.60
CA VAL A 21 -7.21 3.79 9.51
C VAL A 21 -8.73 3.84 9.57
N ARG A 22 -9.38 2.74 9.19
CA ARG A 22 -10.83 2.60 9.20
C ARG A 22 -11.20 1.30 9.92
N ASP A 23 -12.08 1.40 10.90
CA ASP A 23 -12.56 0.26 11.71
C ASP A 23 -11.41 -0.57 12.32
N GLY A 24 -10.31 0.09 12.69
CA GLY A 24 -9.12 -0.55 13.25
C GLY A 24 -8.20 -1.23 12.22
N LEU A 25 -8.53 -1.14 10.93
CA LEU A 25 -7.73 -1.67 9.83
C LEU A 25 -6.92 -0.53 9.18
N LEU A 26 -5.64 -0.80 8.90
CA LEU A 26 -4.79 0.10 8.13
C LEU A 26 -5.00 -0.13 6.64
N PHE A 27 -5.40 0.93 5.95
CA PHE A 27 -5.48 0.99 4.50
C PHE A 27 -4.33 1.83 3.95
N CYS A 28 -3.61 1.30 2.98
CA CYS A 28 -2.67 2.06 2.16
C CYS A 28 -3.23 2.26 0.77
N HIS A 29 -2.99 3.43 0.20
CA HIS A 29 -3.44 3.80 -1.13
C HIS A 29 -2.22 4.17 -1.97
N CYS A 30 -2.06 3.56 -3.13
CA CYS A 30 -0.98 3.88 -4.06
C CYS A 30 -1.58 4.22 -5.42
N TYR A 31 -1.53 5.51 -5.76
CA TYR A 31 -2.01 6.04 -7.02
C TYR A 31 -0.82 6.43 -7.90
N ILE A 32 -0.56 5.63 -8.92
CA ILE A 32 0.52 5.87 -9.89
C ILE A 32 -0.07 6.69 -11.04
N LYS A 33 0.46 7.90 -11.25
CA LYS A 33 -0.06 8.87 -12.23
C LYS A 33 0.55 8.71 -13.63
N THR A 34 1.67 8.00 -13.74
CA THR A 34 2.46 7.85 -14.98
C THR A 34 2.83 6.40 -15.25
N GLU A 35 3.31 6.10 -16.47
CA GLU A 35 3.93 4.80 -16.70
C GLU A 35 5.18 4.62 -15.81
N PRO A 36 5.35 3.43 -15.22
CA PRO A 36 6.37 3.16 -14.23
C PRO A 36 7.77 3.13 -14.84
N SER A 37 8.60 4.11 -14.50
CA SER A 37 10.04 3.99 -14.76
C SER A 37 10.69 2.97 -13.80
N MET A 38 11.83 2.38 -14.18
CA MET A 38 12.63 1.58 -13.24
C MET A 38 13.01 2.36 -11.97
N TYR A 39 13.18 3.68 -12.09
CA TYR A 39 13.45 4.56 -10.97
C TYR A 39 12.25 4.62 -10.02
N LEU A 40 11.04 4.86 -10.56
CA LEU A 40 9.81 4.87 -9.79
C LEU A 40 9.56 3.53 -9.09
N MET A 41 9.84 2.41 -9.76
CA MET A 41 9.73 1.08 -9.16
C MET A 41 10.66 0.87 -7.97
N LYS A 42 11.92 1.32 -8.06
CA LYS A 42 12.85 1.26 -6.91
C LYS A 42 12.37 2.12 -5.74
N LYS A 43 11.91 3.34 -6.05
CA LYS A 43 11.36 4.28 -5.04
C LYS A 43 10.16 3.68 -4.32
N LEU A 44 9.23 3.09 -5.06
CA LEU A 44 8.03 2.45 -4.50
C LEU A 44 8.37 1.24 -3.64
N LYS A 45 9.38 0.43 -4.01
CA LYS A 45 9.85 -0.67 -3.16
C LYS A 45 10.40 -0.17 -1.82
N THR A 46 11.18 0.90 -1.83
CA THR A 46 11.71 1.50 -0.59
C THR A 46 10.58 2.02 0.30
N TRP A 47 9.62 2.75 -0.27
CA TRP A 47 8.49 3.26 0.51
C TRP A 47 7.59 2.16 1.03
N TRP A 48 7.36 1.12 0.23
CA TRP A 48 6.59 -0.03 0.67
C TRP A 48 7.22 -0.72 1.86
N ALA A 49 8.55 -0.84 1.90
CA ALA A 49 9.27 -1.37 3.06
C ALA A 49 9.07 -0.49 4.30
N ILE A 50 9.21 0.84 4.17
CA ILE A 50 9.02 1.80 5.27
C ILE A 50 7.59 1.71 5.82
N ILE A 51 6.58 1.70 4.94
CA ILE A 51 5.17 1.61 5.32
C ILE A 51 4.88 0.33 6.11
N LYS A 52 5.41 -0.82 5.66
CA LYS A 52 5.26 -2.09 6.38
C LYS A 52 5.90 -2.05 7.76
N GLU A 53 7.08 -1.44 7.89
CA GLU A 53 7.78 -1.30 9.16
C GLU A 53 7.03 -0.39 10.13
N GLU A 54 6.58 0.79 9.68
CA GLU A 54 5.81 1.73 10.50
C GLU A 54 4.45 1.15 10.95
N ALA A 55 3.74 0.46 10.05
CA ALA A 55 2.49 -0.22 10.38
C ALA A 55 2.69 -1.28 11.47
N TYR A 56 3.76 -2.07 11.35
CA TYR A 56 4.11 -3.07 12.35
C TYR A 56 4.46 -2.44 13.71
N ILE A 57 5.32 -1.40 13.73
CA ILE A 57 5.68 -0.68 14.96
C ILE A 57 4.43 -0.08 15.63
N SER A 58 3.46 0.34 14.83
CA SER A 58 2.17 0.86 15.28
C SER A 58 1.19 -0.22 15.77
N GLY A 59 1.56 -1.51 15.67
CA GLY A 59 0.79 -2.63 16.19
C GLY A 59 -0.25 -3.22 15.23
N PHE A 60 -0.14 -2.94 13.93
CA PHE A 60 -1.00 -3.59 12.93
C PHE A 60 -0.44 -4.96 12.53
N ASP A 61 -1.34 -5.92 12.32
CA ASP A 61 -1.00 -7.26 11.81
C ASP A 61 -1.10 -7.36 10.27
N TYR A 62 -1.86 -6.45 9.66
CA TYR A 62 -2.17 -6.48 8.21
C TYR A 62 -2.22 -5.07 7.63
N ILE A 63 -1.88 -4.97 6.34
CA ILE A 63 -2.18 -3.79 5.51
C ILE A 63 -3.19 -4.19 4.45
N HIS A 64 -4.24 -3.39 4.31
CA HIS A 64 -5.17 -3.50 3.19
C HIS A 64 -4.80 -2.45 2.14
N THR A 65 -4.86 -2.76 0.86
CA THR A 65 -4.70 -1.76 -0.21
C THR A 65 -5.84 -1.86 -1.20
N TYR A 66 -6.09 -0.73 -1.85
CA TYR A 66 -6.91 -0.65 -3.05
C TYR A 66 -6.03 -0.14 -4.20
N THR A 67 -6.01 -0.87 -5.31
CA THR A 67 -5.32 -0.41 -6.52
C THR A 67 -6.12 -0.71 -7.78
N PRO A 68 -6.10 0.18 -8.79
CA PRO A 68 -6.59 -0.14 -10.13
C PRO A 68 -5.59 -1.02 -10.91
N ASN A 69 -4.36 -1.21 -10.42
CA ASN A 69 -3.31 -1.88 -11.18
C ASN A 69 -2.56 -2.93 -10.34
N ILE A 70 -3.17 -4.12 -10.24
CA ILE A 70 -2.63 -5.26 -9.50
C ILE A 70 -1.26 -5.75 -9.96
N LYS A 71 -0.89 -5.49 -11.23
CA LYS A 71 0.45 -5.86 -11.73
C LYS A 71 1.53 -5.13 -10.96
N PHE A 72 1.29 -3.88 -10.53
CA PHE A 72 2.23 -3.17 -9.68
C PHE A 72 2.35 -3.77 -8.30
N CYS A 73 1.22 -4.09 -7.67
CA CYS A 73 1.22 -4.76 -6.37
C CYS A 73 2.07 -6.03 -6.40
N LYS A 74 1.88 -6.90 -7.41
CA LYS A 74 2.70 -8.11 -7.61
C LYS A 74 4.19 -7.82 -7.72
N VAL A 75 4.58 -6.81 -8.52
CA VAL A 75 5.99 -6.46 -8.70
C VAL A 75 6.65 -5.93 -7.41
N LEU A 76 5.87 -5.30 -6.53
CA LEU A 76 6.35 -4.83 -5.23
C LEU A 76 6.49 -6.00 -4.25
N ASP A 77 5.48 -6.87 -4.20
CA ASP A 77 5.43 -8.02 -3.31
C ASP A 77 4.35 -9.00 -3.78
N ASP A 78 4.69 -10.27 -3.98
CA ASP A 78 3.73 -11.31 -4.39
C ASP A 78 2.99 -11.95 -3.18
N SER A 79 3.28 -11.51 -1.95
CA SER A 79 2.71 -12.05 -0.71
C SER A 79 1.42 -11.35 -0.25
N PHE A 80 0.43 -11.24 -1.15
CA PHE A 80 -0.88 -10.72 -0.79
C PHE A 80 -2.01 -11.67 -1.13
N ASP A 81 -3.09 -11.56 -0.36
CA ASP A 81 -4.36 -12.19 -0.65
C ASP A 81 -5.28 -11.19 -1.34
N HIS A 82 -5.94 -11.63 -2.41
CA HIS A 82 -7.08 -10.89 -2.94
C HIS A 82 -8.28 -11.13 -2.03
N LEU A 83 -8.87 -10.05 -1.51
CA LEU A 83 -10.05 -10.14 -0.64
C LEU A 83 -11.35 -9.87 -1.41
N ASP A 84 -11.37 -8.84 -2.24
CA ASP A 84 -12.58 -8.38 -2.92
C ASP A 84 -12.27 -7.47 -4.12
N THR A 85 -13.30 -7.10 -4.87
CA THR A 85 -13.26 -6.04 -5.89
C THR A 85 -14.33 -5.01 -5.58
N ILE A 86 -13.93 -3.76 -5.38
CA ILE A 86 -14.84 -2.64 -5.11
C ILE A 86 -14.91 -1.68 -6.30
N GLU A 87 -15.99 -0.91 -6.40
CA GLU A 87 -16.13 0.14 -7.42
C GLU A 87 -16.09 1.52 -6.76
N VAL A 88 -15.17 2.38 -7.19
CA VAL A 88 -15.00 3.75 -6.69
C VAL A 88 -14.99 4.69 -7.89
N ASN A 89 -15.95 5.62 -7.93
CA ASN A 89 -16.10 6.59 -9.04
C ASN A 89 -16.18 5.94 -10.44
N GLY A 90 -16.78 4.75 -10.55
CA GLY A 90 -16.89 4.00 -11.81
C GLY A 90 -15.65 3.18 -12.19
N GLU A 91 -14.59 3.22 -11.38
CA GLU A 91 -13.40 2.39 -11.54
C GLU A 91 -13.46 1.17 -10.63
N LYS A 92 -13.16 -0.01 -11.17
CA LYS A 92 -13.03 -1.24 -10.38
C LYS A 92 -11.63 -1.33 -9.78
N LEU A 93 -11.57 -1.46 -8.47
CA LEU A 93 -10.34 -1.57 -7.69
C LEU A 93 -10.30 -2.92 -6.99
N GLU A 94 -9.15 -3.58 -7.00
CA GLU A 94 -8.95 -4.80 -6.24
C GLU A 94 -8.54 -4.46 -4.79
N VAL A 95 -9.19 -5.12 -3.85
CA VAL A 95 -8.88 -5.08 -2.42
C VAL A 95 -7.91 -6.20 -2.12
N LEU A 96 -6.72 -5.83 -1.68
CA LEU A 96 -5.65 -6.78 -1.41
C LEU A 96 -5.22 -6.66 0.06
N ARG A 97 -4.81 -7.77 0.67
CA ARG A 97 -4.32 -7.84 2.04
C ARG A 97 -2.90 -8.36 2.06
N TRP A 98 -2.01 -7.62 2.72
CA TRP A 98 -0.65 -8.06 3.04
C TRP A 98 -0.55 -8.39 4.51
N GLU A 99 0.05 -9.52 4.81
CA GLU A 99 0.39 -9.88 6.19
C GLU A 99 1.70 -9.21 6.59
N LEU A 100 1.72 -8.56 7.75
CA LEU A 100 2.93 -7.96 8.33
C LEU A 100 3.72 -9.03 9.08
N ILE A 101 4.14 -10.07 8.37
CA ILE A 101 5.02 -11.09 8.93
C ILE A 101 6.46 -10.61 8.80
N ARG A 102 7.24 -10.70 9.89
CA ARG A 102 8.69 -10.49 9.80
C ARG A 102 9.25 -11.38 8.69
N SER A 103 9.92 -10.79 7.71
CA SER A 103 11.04 -11.49 7.12
C SER A 103 12.12 -11.51 8.22
N PRO A 104 12.54 -12.68 8.75
CA PRO A 104 13.55 -12.74 9.81
C PRO A 104 14.95 -12.26 9.36
N SER A 105 15.08 -11.72 8.14
CA SER A 105 16.34 -11.44 7.45
C SER A 105 16.75 -9.97 7.41
N LEU A 106 16.09 -9.06 8.14
CA LEU A 106 16.62 -7.72 8.41
C LEU A 106 16.98 -7.56 9.89
N LEU A 107 17.84 -8.46 10.38
CA LEU A 107 18.81 -8.08 11.38
C LEU A 107 19.85 -7.23 10.63
N LEU A 108 19.62 -5.91 10.57
CA LEU A 108 20.70 -5.00 10.21
C LEU A 108 21.78 -5.08 11.32
N PRO A 109 23.07 -5.11 10.94
CA PRO A 109 24.20 -5.30 11.87
C PRO A 109 24.34 -4.19 12.90
#